data_AF-A0A9D5H850-F1
#
_entry.id   AF-A0A9D5H850-F1
#
_cell.length_a   1.000
_cell.length_b   1.000
_cell.length_c   1.000
_cell.angle_alpha   90.00
_cell.angle_beta   90.00
_cell.angle_gamma   90.00
#
_symmetry.space_group_name_H-M   'P 1'
#
loop_
_entity.id
_entity.type
_entity.pdbx_description
1 polymer ?
#
loop_
_entity_poly.entity_id
_entity_poly.type
_entity_poly.pdbx_seq_one_letter_code
_entity_poly.pdbx_strand_id
1 'polypeptide(L)'
;MEEDDQPVSPIGQYLSSSVLNVTILVVFDSTIPVDDSHAISALENIFLPLNPRFSSIMVRDEDGVQKWRKVKVKLEEHVKVPVFPQGLEKYDECLQEYITKISMEPLPFSRPLWDIHIIKYPTSSAAGNFLFRLHHALGDGFSLMAALFACLKRADDPSLQ
;
A
#
# COMPACT_ATOMS: atom_id res chain seq x y z
N MET A 1 16.49 14.18 -21.77
CA MET A 1 16.92 14.14 -20.37
C MET A 1 16.99 12.67 -20.06
N GLU A 2 18.18 12.11 -19.91
CA GLU A 2 18.34 10.69 -19.56
C GLU A 2 17.54 10.45 -18.29
N GLU A 3 16.49 9.62 -18.38
CA GLU A 3 15.73 9.22 -17.21
C GLU A 3 16.66 8.39 -16.32
N ASP A 4 16.86 8.84 -15.06
CA ASP A 4 17.63 8.15 -14.02
C ASP A 4 16.86 6.90 -13.53
N ASP A 5 16.56 6.01 -14.48
CA ASP A 5 15.82 4.79 -14.29
C ASP A 5 16.71 3.79 -13.53
N GLN A 6 16.34 3.45 -12.31
CA GLN A 6 17.11 2.52 -11.48
C GLN A 6 16.77 1.06 -11.80
N PRO A 7 17.73 0.15 -11.91
CA PRO A 7 17.43 -1.25 -12.17
C PRO A 7 16.59 -1.88 -11.04
N VAL A 8 15.62 -2.71 -11.41
CA VAL A 8 14.91 -3.56 -10.45
C VAL A 8 15.87 -4.66 -9.98
N SER A 9 15.87 -4.96 -8.68
CA SER A 9 16.72 -6.02 -8.12
C SER A 9 16.35 -7.40 -8.72
N PRO A 10 17.27 -8.38 -8.78
CA PRO A 10 16.98 -9.70 -9.32
C PRO A 10 15.75 -10.37 -8.68
N ILE A 11 15.59 -10.25 -7.36
CA ILE A 11 14.42 -10.75 -6.63
C ILE A 11 13.15 -9.99 -7.05
N GLY A 12 13.22 -8.66 -7.18
CA GLY A 12 12.09 -7.85 -7.62
C GLY A 12 11.63 -8.22 -9.04
N GLN A 13 12.56 -8.55 -9.94
CA GLN A 13 12.25 -8.99 -11.30
C GLN A 13 11.53 -10.35 -11.29
N TYR A 14 12.04 -11.30 -10.50
CA TYR A 14 11.42 -12.63 -10.39
C TYR A 14 10.01 -12.58 -9.81
N LEU A 15 9.82 -11.78 -8.74
CA LEU A 15 8.53 -11.60 -8.04
C LEU A 15 7.51 -10.76 -8.82
N SER A 16 7.91 -10.14 -9.93
CA SER A 16 7.06 -9.34 -10.82
C SER A 16 6.95 -9.95 -12.23
N SER A 17 7.15 -11.26 -12.32
CA SER A 17 7.07 -12.01 -13.58
C SER A 17 5.63 -12.47 -13.87
N SER A 18 5.38 -12.95 -15.09
CA SER A 18 4.11 -13.60 -15.44
C SER A 18 3.86 -14.90 -14.68
N VAL A 19 4.89 -15.47 -14.05
CA VAL A 19 4.82 -16.74 -13.31
C VAL A 19 4.58 -16.51 -11.82
N LEU A 20 5.10 -15.42 -11.27
CA LEU A 20 5.03 -15.12 -9.85
C LEU A 20 4.79 -13.62 -9.64
N ASN A 21 3.66 -13.32 -8.99
CA ASN A 21 3.27 -11.98 -8.55
C ASN A 21 2.90 -12.06 -7.06
N VAL A 22 3.75 -11.51 -6.21
CA VAL A 22 3.58 -11.59 -4.75
C VAL A 22 3.22 -10.23 -4.20
N THR A 23 2.09 -10.18 -3.51
CA THR A 23 1.62 -9.00 -2.77
C THR A 23 1.69 -9.27 -1.28
N ILE A 24 2.26 -8.33 -0.53
CA ILE A 24 2.23 -8.29 0.92
C ILE A 24 1.01 -7.48 1.32
N LEU A 25 0.13 -8.08 2.12
CA LEU A 25 -1.00 -7.40 2.74
C LEU A 25 -0.67 -7.12 4.21
N VAL A 26 -0.73 -5.85 4.60
CA VAL A 26 -0.56 -5.41 5.98
C VAL A 26 -1.90 -4.87 6.49
N VAL A 27 -2.27 -5.22 7.71
CA VAL A 27 -3.51 -4.78 8.36
C VAL A 27 -3.17 -4.06 9.66
N PHE A 28 -3.62 -2.81 9.79
CA PHE A 28 -3.58 -2.05 11.03
C PHE A 28 -5.00 -1.88 11.58
N ASP A 29 -5.21 -2.41 12.77
CA ASP A 29 -6.45 -2.26 13.54
C ASP A 29 -6.42 -0.92 14.29
N SER A 30 -7.48 -0.13 14.15
CA SER A 30 -7.66 1.10 14.90
C SER A 30 -8.63 0.86 16.07
N THR A 31 -8.25 1.32 17.26
CA THR A 31 -9.14 1.28 18.44
C THR A 31 -10.18 2.40 18.42
N ILE A 32 -10.03 3.39 17.54
CA ILE A 32 -10.97 4.50 17.34
C ILE A 32 -11.51 4.51 15.91
N PRO A 33 -12.70 5.08 15.66
CA PRO A 33 -13.22 5.24 14.31
C PRO A 33 -12.21 5.97 13.41
N VAL A 34 -11.98 5.43 12.22
CA VAL A 34 -10.97 5.95 11.31
C VAL A 34 -11.41 7.26 10.66
N ASP A 35 -10.59 8.29 10.82
CA ASP A 35 -10.67 9.55 10.06
C ASP A 35 -9.63 9.52 8.93
N ASP A 36 -10.09 9.60 7.69
CA ASP A 36 -9.26 9.61 6.48
C ASP A 36 -9.03 11.01 5.90
N SER A 37 -9.51 12.06 6.57
CA SER A 37 -9.36 13.46 6.11
C SER A 37 -7.90 13.85 5.84
N HIS A 38 -6.96 13.24 6.58
CA HIS A 38 -5.53 13.49 6.46
C HIS A 38 -4.78 12.43 5.63
N ALA A 39 -5.44 11.38 5.13
CA ALA A 39 -4.79 10.25 4.48
C ALA A 39 -3.98 10.66 3.24
N ILE A 40 -4.58 11.48 2.37
CA ILE A 40 -3.91 11.98 1.14
C ILE A 40 -2.69 12.82 1.50
N SER A 41 -2.82 13.74 2.47
CA SER A 41 -1.71 14.59 2.92
C SER A 41 -0.58 13.77 3.55
N ALA A 42 -0.89 12.76 4.36
CA ALA A 42 0.11 11.87 4.94
C ALA A 42 0.84 11.06 3.86
N LEU A 43 0.13 10.61 2.83
CA LEU A 43 0.75 9.90 1.72
C LEU A 43 1.69 10.81 0.93
N GLU A 44 1.23 12.01 0.59
CA GLU A 44 2.01 12.97 -0.19
C GLU A 44 3.26 13.45 0.53
N ASN A 45 3.12 13.83 1.81
CA ASN A 45 4.16 14.53 2.55
C ASN A 45 5.06 13.60 3.39
N ILE A 46 4.63 12.37 3.68
CA ILE A 46 5.36 11.45 4.56
C ILE A 46 5.69 10.15 3.81
N PHE A 47 4.70 9.41 3.32
CA PHE A 47 4.93 8.07 2.74
C PHE A 47 5.73 8.11 1.43
N LEU A 48 5.30 8.92 0.45
CA LEU A 48 5.97 9.00 -0.85
C LEU A 48 7.45 9.43 -0.75
N PRO A 49 7.83 10.40 0.12
CA PRO A 49 9.22 10.75 0.33
C PRO A 49 10.10 9.68 0.97
N LEU A 50 9.55 8.67 1.67
CA LEU A 50 10.36 7.65 2.36
C LEU A 50 11.23 6.85 1.42
N ASN A 51 10.74 6.56 0.22
CA ASN A 51 11.49 5.81 -0.78
C ASN A 51 11.04 6.16 -2.20
N PRO A 52 11.98 6.43 -3.13
CA PRO A 52 11.66 6.70 -4.53
C PRO A 52 10.76 5.65 -5.18
N ARG A 53 10.86 4.37 -4.77
CA ARG A 53 10.03 3.27 -5.30
C ARG A 53 8.54 3.46 -5.07
N PHE A 54 8.12 4.17 -4.01
CA PHE A 54 6.71 4.49 -3.80
C PHE A 54 6.17 5.49 -4.82
N SER A 55 7.06 6.19 -5.51
CA SER A 55 6.75 7.11 -6.61
C SER A 55 7.23 6.59 -7.97
N SER A 56 7.47 5.28 -8.11
CA SER A 56 7.98 4.71 -9.37
C SER A 56 7.11 3.57 -9.90
N ILE A 57 7.09 3.45 -11.22
CA ILE A 57 6.51 2.31 -11.94
C ILE A 57 7.61 1.41 -12.48
N MET A 58 7.27 0.17 -12.77
CA MET A 58 8.19 -0.78 -13.39
C MET A 58 8.04 -0.72 -14.92
N VAL A 59 9.12 -0.38 -15.61
CA VAL A 59 9.20 -0.32 -17.08
C VAL A 59 10.25 -1.29 -17.58
N ARG A 60 10.19 -1.67 -18.87
CA ARG A 60 11.25 -2.42 -19.54
C ARG A 60 11.94 -1.51 -20.54
N ASP A 61 13.27 -1.57 -20.59
CA ASP A 61 14.03 -0.93 -21.66
C ASP A 61 14.10 -1.81 -22.92
N GLU A 62 14.82 -1.33 -23.93
CA GLU A 62 14.99 -1.99 -25.22
C GLU A 62 15.68 -3.37 -25.09
N ASP A 63 16.51 -3.57 -24.06
CA ASP A 63 17.17 -4.83 -23.74
C ASP A 63 16.29 -5.78 -22.90
N GLY A 64 15.06 -5.37 -22.57
CA GLY A 64 14.10 -6.13 -21.79
C GLY A 64 14.34 -6.10 -20.28
N VAL A 65 15.30 -5.30 -19.81
CA VAL A 65 15.66 -5.15 -18.39
C VAL A 65 14.60 -4.31 -17.69
N GLN A 66 14.10 -4.81 -16.55
CA GLN A 66 13.14 -4.07 -15.74
C GLN A 66 13.84 -2.96 -14.94
N LYS A 67 13.30 -1.74 -15.04
CA LYS A 67 13.76 -0.56 -14.32
C LYS A 67 12.61 0.13 -13.60
N TRP A 68 12.94 0.85 -12.53
CA TRP A 68 12.04 1.74 -11.81
C TRP A 68 12.12 3.14 -12.42
N ARG A 69 11.00 3.59 -12.97
CA ARG A 69 10.84 4.94 -13.50
C ARG A 69 9.99 5.79 -12.58
N LYS A 70 10.52 6.92 -12.14
CA LYS A 70 9.79 7.86 -11.28
C LYS A 70 8.63 8.49 -12.06
N VAL A 71 7.47 8.59 -11.43
CA VAL A 71 6.25 9.19 -12.00
C VAL A 71 5.59 10.13 -11.01
N LYS A 72 4.69 10.98 -11.51
CA LYS A 72 3.75 11.72 -10.65
C LYS A 72 2.66 10.76 -10.19
N VAL A 73 2.55 10.56 -8.88
CA VAL A 73 1.53 9.69 -8.28
C VAL A 73 0.19 10.42 -8.22
N LYS A 74 -0.89 9.73 -8.61
CA LYS A 74 -2.28 10.20 -8.46
C LYS A 74 -2.91 9.49 -7.26
N LEU A 75 -2.82 10.08 -6.07
CA LEU A 75 -3.13 9.41 -4.81
C LEU A 75 -4.58 8.88 -4.73
N GLU A 76 -5.52 9.49 -5.44
CA GLU A 76 -6.92 9.09 -5.51
C GLU A 76 -7.09 7.71 -6.17
N GLU A 77 -6.15 7.31 -7.03
CA GLU A 77 -6.15 5.99 -7.64
C GLU A 77 -5.70 4.91 -6.64
N HIS A 78 -4.90 5.29 -5.64
CA HIS A 78 -4.28 4.39 -4.64
C HIS A 78 -5.06 4.30 -3.32
N VAL A 79 -5.92 5.26 -3.00
CA VAL A 79 -6.76 5.21 -1.78
C VAL A 79 -8.14 4.67 -2.11
N LYS A 80 -8.58 3.63 -1.38
CA LYS A 80 -9.89 3.00 -1.53
C LYS A 80 -10.64 3.03 -0.22
N VAL A 81 -11.90 3.48 -0.26
CA VAL A 81 -12.80 3.44 0.89
C VAL A 81 -14.01 2.60 0.48
N PRO A 82 -13.99 1.27 0.73
CA PRO A 82 -15.11 0.41 0.36
C PRO A 82 -16.35 0.73 1.20
N VAL A 83 -17.51 0.44 0.62
CA VAL A 83 -18.81 0.57 1.27
C VAL A 83 -19.35 -0.83 1.53
N PHE A 84 -19.63 -1.13 2.80
CA PHE A 84 -20.24 -2.40 3.22
C PHE A 84 -21.76 -2.25 3.40
N PRO A 85 -22.53 -3.36 3.35
CA PRO A 85 -23.98 -3.34 3.58
C PRO A 85 -24.33 -2.78 4.95
N GLN A 86 -25.33 -1.91 5.03
CA GLN A 86 -25.72 -1.28 6.30
C GLN A 86 -26.50 -2.24 7.21
N GLY A 87 -26.54 -1.94 8.51
CA GLY A 87 -27.43 -2.60 9.47
C GLY A 87 -26.79 -3.72 10.30
N LEU A 88 -25.49 -3.96 10.14
CA LEU A 88 -24.74 -4.90 10.99
C LEU A 88 -24.15 -4.18 12.19
N GLU A 89 -24.12 -4.85 13.35
CA GLU A 89 -23.38 -4.37 14.53
C GLU A 89 -21.86 -4.52 14.37
N LYS A 90 -21.42 -5.60 13.72
CA LYS A 90 -20.01 -5.92 13.48
C LYS A 90 -19.81 -6.44 12.06
N TYR A 91 -18.67 -6.09 11.48
CA TYR A 91 -18.37 -6.31 10.06
C TYR A 91 -17.21 -7.29 9.83
N ASP A 92 -16.94 -8.20 10.77
CA ASP A 92 -15.84 -9.18 10.67
C ASP A 92 -15.91 -10.01 9.37
N GLU A 93 -17.09 -10.53 9.03
CA GLU A 93 -17.30 -11.30 7.80
C GLU A 93 -17.10 -10.44 6.54
N CYS A 94 -17.66 -9.23 6.52
CA CYS A 94 -17.46 -8.30 5.40
C CYS A 94 -15.99 -7.93 5.21
N LEU A 95 -15.25 -7.70 6.30
CA LEU A 95 -13.83 -7.42 6.26
C LEU A 95 -13.03 -8.63 5.72
N GLN A 96 -13.33 -9.83 6.21
CA GLN A 96 -12.65 -11.05 5.76
C GLN A 96 -12.89 -11.30 4.28
N GLU A 97 -14.14 -11.23 3.81
CA GLU A 97 -14.48 -11.35 2.39
C GLU A 97 -13.77 -10.30 1.54
N TYR A 98 -13.72 -9.05 2.03
CA TYR A 98 -13.03 -7.97 1.35
C TYR A 98 -11.52 -8.22 1.24
N ILE A 99 -10.87 -8.64 2.33
CA ILE A 99 -9.46 -9.02 2.37
C ILE A 99 -9.20 -10.16 1.39
N THR A 100 -10.03 -11.21 1.38
CA THR A 100 -9.92 -12.34 0.44
C THR A 100 -10.03 -11.86 -1.00
N LYS A 101 -10.98 -10.98 -1.31
CA LYS A 101 -11.15 -10.43 -2.65
C LYS A 101 -9.90 -9.66 -3.12
N ILE A 102 -9.44 -8.68 -2.34
CA ILE A 102 -8.33 -7.82 -2.76
C ILE A 102 -6.98 -8.55 -2.80
N SER A 103 -6.83 -9.63 -2.03
CA SER A 103 -5.62 -10.47 -2.08
C SER A 103 -5.53 -11.36 -3.32
N MET A 104 -6.64 -11.56 -4.04
CA MET A 104 -6.66 -12.27 -5.33
C MET A 104 -6.48 -11.35 -6.54
N GLU A 105 -6.61 -10.03 -6.36
CA GLU A 105 -6.47 -9.05 -7.43
C GLU A 105 -4.98 -8.65 -7.59
N PRO A 106 -4.41 -8.63 -8.80
CA PRO A 106 -3.06 -8.12 -9.02
C PRO A 106 -3.05 -6.59 -8.97
N LEU A 107 -1.94 -6.01 -8.49
CA LEU A 107 -1.70 -4.57 -8.61
C LEU A 107 -1.39 -4.19 -10.08
N PRO A 108 -1.97 -3.10 -10.60
CA PRO A 108 -1.72 -2.68 -11.98
C PRO A 108 -0.32 -2.06 -12.11
N PHE A 109 0.46 -2.53 -13.08
CA PHE A 109 1.83 -2.07 -13.35
C PHE A 109 1.92 -0.68 -14.00
N SER A 110 0.79 -0.08 -14.36
CA SER A 110 0.71 1.27 -14.93
C SER A 110 0.86 2.40 -13.90
N ARG A 111 0.96 2.05 -12.61
CA ARG A 111 1.10 2.98 -11.48
C ARG A 111 1.98 2.35 -10.39
N PRO A 112 2.46 3.12 -9.39
CA PRO A 112 3.24 2.55 -8.30
C PRO A 112 2.56 1.34 -7.66
N LEU A 113 3.34 0.31 -7.34
CA LEU A 113 2.81 -1.02 -7.01
C LEU A 113 2.36 -1.13 -5.54
N TRP A 114 1.47 -0.24 -5.13
CA TRP A 114 0.85 -0.24 -3.80
C TRP A 114 -0.55 0.38 -3.84
N ASP A 115 -1.43 0.00 -2.93
CA ASP A 115 -2.67 0.73 -2.62
C ASP A 115 -3.07 0.56 -1.15
N ILE A 116 -3.95 1.44 -0.68
CA ILE A 116 -4.42 1.50 0.70
C ILE A 116 -5.94 1.45 0.70
N HIS A 117 -6.49 0.59 1.54
CA HIS A 117 -7.91 0.45 1.75
C HIS A 117 -8.27 0.85 3.17
N ILE A 118 -9.19 1.79 3.32
CA ILE A 118 -9.60 2.37 4.60
C ILE A 118 -11.01 1.85 4.94
N ILE A 119 -11.08 0.97 5.93
CA ILE A 119 -12.32 0.33 6.36
C ILE A 119 -12.88 1.10 7.56
N LYS A 120 -13.97 1.83 7.33
CA LYS A 120 -14.63 2.67 8.37
C LYS A 120 -15.79 1.94 9.05
N TYR A 121 -15.65 0.63 9.22
CA TYR A 121 -16.67 -0.23 9.81
C TYR A 121 -16.08 -0.97 11.01
N PRO A 122 -16.78 -1.01 12.16
CA PRO A 122 -16.28 -1.70 13.33
C PRO A 122 -16.34 -3.22 13.15
N THR A 123 -15.33 -3.90 13.66
CA THR A 123 -15.24 -5.36 13.77
C THR A 123 -15.32 -5.75 15.25
N SER A 124 -15.17 -7.04 15.56
CA SER A 124 -15.08 -7.50 16.93
C SER A 124 -13.85 -6.99 17.68
N SER A 125 -12.77 -6.65 16.98
CA SER A 125 -11.47 -6.24 17.54
C SER A 125 -11.10 -4.77 17.32
N ALA A 126 -11.71 -4.09 16.34
CA ALA A 126 -11.29 -2.77 15.89
C ALA A 126 -12.49 -1.87 15.57
N ALA A 127 -12.34 -0.56 15.74
CA ALA A 127 -13.31 0.45 15.31
C ALA A 127 -13.14 0.83 13.82
N GLY A 128 -12.07 0.38 13.19
CA GLY A 128 -11.79 0.51 11.76
C GLY A 128 -10.43 -0.07 11.43
N ASN A 129 -10.11 -0.20 10.14
CA ASN A 129 -8.90 -0.88 9.68
C ASN A 129 -8.23 -0.11 8.54
N PHE A 130 -6.90 -0.14 8.49
CA PHE A 130 -6.13 0.25 7.32
C PHE A 130 -5.49 -1.00 6.71
N LEU A 131 -5.78 -1.28 5.45
CA LEU A 131 -5.18 -2.38 4.70
C LEU A 131 -4.20 -1.81 3.68
N PHE A 132 -2.95 -2.23 3.71
CA PHE A 132 -1.94 -1.84 2.73
C PHE A 132 -1.62 -3.05 1.86
N ARG A 133 -1.80 -2.92 0.55
CA ARG A 133 -1.30 -3.89 -0.42
C ARG A 133 -0.05 -3.33 -1.05
N LEU A 134 1.03 -4.09 -0.94
CA LEU A 134 2.37 -3.67 -1.36
C LEU A 134 2.95 -4.81 -2.19
N HIS A 135 3.28 -4.58 -3.44
CA HIS A 135 3.95 -5.62 -4.23
C HIS A 135 5.35 -5.88 -3.64
N HIS A 136 5.72 -7.14 -3.51
CA HIS A 136 6.97 -7.57 -2.87
C HIS A 136 8.25 -7.11 -3.61
N ALA A 137 8.12 -6.56 -4.83
CA ALA A 137 9.24 -5.95 -5.55
C ALA A 137 9.67 -4.62 -4.94
N LEU A 138 8.80 -3.98 -4.14
CA LEU A 138 9.11 -2.76 -3.40
C LEU A 138 10.12 -3.02 -2.28
N GLY A 139 9.94 -4.13 -1.55
CA GLY A 139 10.79 -4.55 -0.44
C GLY A 139 10.26 -5.83 0.22
N ASP A 140 11.03 -6.36 1.16
CA ASP A 140 10.58 -7.44 2.05
C ASP A 140 9.62 -6.93 3.13
N GLY A 141 8.95 -7.85 3.83
CA GLY A 141 7.97 -7.52 4.87
C GLY A 141 8.55 -6.68 6.02
N PHE A 142 9.83 -6.85 6.36
CA PHE A 142 10.46 -6.09 7.44
C PHE A 142 10.64 -4.61 7.03
N SER A 143 11.23 -4.39 5.86
CA SER A 143 11.48 -3.05 5.32
C SER A 143 10.18 -2.29 5.06
N LEU A 144 9.14 -2.99 4.57
CA LEU A 144 7.83 -2.41 4.35
C LEU A 144 7.11 -2.07 5.65
N MET A 145 7.14 -2.95 6.67
CA MET A 145 6.60 -2.64 8.00
C MET A 145 7.32 -1.44 8.63
N ALA A 146 8.65 -1.36 8.50
CA ALA A 146 9.43 -0.22 8.98
C ALA A 146 9.02 1.09 8.29
N ALA A 147 8.80 1.08 6.97
CA ALA A 147 8.33 2.24 6.23
C ALA A 147 6.92 2.68 6.68
N LEU A 148 6.01 1.74 6.93
CA LEU A 148 4.68 2.04 7.44
C LEU A 148 4.73 2.64 8.85
N PHE A 149 5.51 2.06 9.76
CA PHE A 149 5.71 2.64 11.09
C PHE A 149 6.37 4.00 11.04
N ALA A 150 7.26 4.25 10.08
CA ALA A 150 7.87 5.56 9.91
C ALA A 150 6.85 6.67 9.57
N CYS A 151 5.68 6.30 9.04
CA CYS A 151 4.57 7.21 8.78
C CYS A 151 3.68 7.48 10.00
N LEU A 152 3.86 6.71 11.08
CA LEU A 152 3.06 6.80 12.28
C LEU A 152 3.81 7.54 13.38
N LYS A 153 3.05 8.03 14.35
CA LYS A 153 3.57 8.64 15.57
C LYS A 153 2.95 7.96 16.77
N ARG A 154 3.69 7.93 17.86
CA ARG A 154 3.17 7.47 19.13
C ARG A 154 2.01 8.37 19.60
N ALA A 155 0.93 7.73 20.05
CA ALA A 155 -0.25 8.44 20.53
C ALA A 155 0.00 9.12 21.89
N ASP A 156 0.88 8.54 22.72
CA ASP A 156 1.24 9.06 24.04
C ASP A 156 2.34 10.14 23.99
N ASP A 157 3.21 10.10 22.99
CA ASP A 157 4.21 11.13 22.74
C ASP A 157 4.46 11.34 21.23
N PRO A 158 3.75 12.29 20.59
CA PRO A 158 3.88 12.54 19.16
C PRO A 158 5.24 13.09 18.69
N SER A 159 6.16 13.39 19.62
CA SER A 159 7.54 13.76 19.30
C SER A 159 8.45 12.56 19.04
N LEU A 160 8.00 11.36 19.43
CA LEU A 160 8.72 10.10 19.28
C LEU A 160 8.13 9.26 18.12
N GLN A 161 9.02 8.51 17.47
CA GLN A 161 8.70 7.52 16.44
C GLN A 161 8.60 6.12 17.05
#